data_AF-A0A381S430-F1
#
_entry.id   AF-A0A381S430-F1
#
_cell.length_a   1.000
_cell.length_b   1.000
_cell.length_c   1.000
_cell.angle_alpha   90.00
_cell.angle_beta   90.00
_cell.angle_gamma   90.00
#
_symmetry.space_group_name_H-M   'P 1'
#
loop_
_entity.id
_entity.type
_entity.pdbx_description
1 polymer ?
#
loop_
_entity_poly.entity_id
_entity_poly.type
_entity_poly.pdbx_seq_one_letter_code
_entity_poly.pdbx_strand_id
1 'polypeptide(L)' 'MNKKKEEKNVHLFEGWTFSKKNYFLGAIGLATIIFGYVVMASGTVNSFQSLTLAPIMLFIGYLIIIPIALIYRDKKKQ' A
#
# COMPACT_ATOMS: atom_id res chain seq x y z
N MET A 1 15.63 21.78 41.16
CA MET A 1 15.83 21.81 39.68
C MET A 1 15.00 20.67 39.07
N ASN A 2 13.75 20.93 38.66
CA ASN A 2 12.84 19.89 38.19
C ASN A 2 12.98 19.75 36.66
N LYS A 3 13.79 18.80 36.18
CA LYS A 3 13.91 18.52 34.75
C LYS A 3 12.66 17.77 34.29
N LYS A 4 11.65 18.50 33.81
CA LYS A 4 10.57 17.92 33.01
C LYS A 4 11.20 17.19 31.82
N LYS A 5 11.05 15.88 31.78
CA LYS A 5 11.37 15.03 30.63
C LYS A 5 10.49 15.52 29.48
N GLU A 6 11.09 16.22 28.50
CA GLU A 6 10.42 16.50 27.24
C GLU A 6 10.17 15.16 26.55
N GLU A 7 8.91 14.74 26.52
CA GLU A 7 8.46 13.66 25.67
C GLU A 7 8.58 14.13 24.22
N LYS A 8 9.73 13.81 23.62
CA LYS A 8 9.95 13.97 22.18
C LYS A 8 9.03 12.97 21.48
N ASN A 9 7.78 13.37 21.29
CA ASN A 9 6.87 12.73 20.36
C ASN A 9 7.57 12.76 19.01
N VAL A 10 8.10 11.60 18.62
CA VAL A 10 8.89 11.47 17.40
C VAL A 10 7.90 11.67 16.25
N HIS A 11 7.88 12.87 15.67
CA HIS A 11 7.05 13.26 14.53
C HIS A 11 7.49 12.55 13.22
N LEU A 12 7.82 11.26 13.31
CA LEU A 12 8.26 10.41 12.20
C LEU A 12 7.17 10.26 11.13
N PHE A 13 5.92 10.47 11.51
CA PHE A 13 4.76 10.40 10.62
C PHE A 13 4.41 11.74 9.96
N GLU A 14 5.03 12.84 10.37
CA GLU A 14 4.67 14.19 9.90
C GLU A 14 5.24 14.48 8.49
N GLY A 15 6.31 13.80 8.10
CA GLY A 15 6.83 13.79 6.73
C GLY A 15 6.01 12.93 5.76
N TRP A 16 5.11 12.09 6.27
CA TRP A 16 4.20 11.30 5.46
C TRP A 16 2.98 12.16 5.09
N THR A 17 3.13 12.98 4.04
CA THR A 17 2.00 13.66 3.34
C THR A 17 1.15 12.61 2.62
N PHE A 18 0.56 11.69 3.38
CA PHE A 18 -0.48 10.80 2.91
C PHE A 18 -1.80 11.46 3.20
N SER A 19 -2.39 12.05 2.15
CA SER A 19 -3.79 12.47 2.23
C SER A 19 -4.65 11.24 2.51
N LYS A 20 -5.75 11.37 3.26
CA LYS A 20 -6.65 10.24 3.59
C LYS A 20 -7.08 9.44 2.33
N LYS A 21 -7.19 10.13 1.19
CA LYS A 21 -7.48 9.53 -0.12
C LYS A 21 -6.37 8.62 -0.64
N ASN A 22 -5.11 8.98 -0.44
CA ASN A 22 -3.95 8.17 -0.82
C ASN A 22 -3.90 6.88 -0.01
N TYR A 23 -4.23 6.97 1.28
CA TYR A 23 -4.32 5.80 2.14
C TYR A 23 -5.41 4.84 1.67
N PHE A 24 -6.56 5.36 1.24
CA PHE A 24 -7.61 4.54 0.64
C PHE A 24 -7.15 3.86 -0.65
N LEU A 25 -6.45 4.58 -1.54
CA LEU A 25 -5.90 4.01 -2.77
C LEU A 25 -4.84 2.93 -2.48
N GLY A 26 -4.01 3.14 -1.45
CA GLY A 26 -3.03 2.16 -0.98
C GLY A 26 -3.69 0.91 -0.40
N ALA A 27 -4.80 1.07 0.34
CA ALA A 27 -5.60 -0.04 0.84
C ALA A 27 -6.21 -0.88 -0.29
N ILE A 28 -6.67 -0.25 -1.38
CA ILE A 28 -7.13 -0.96 -2.59
C ILE A 28 -5.97 -1.74 -3.23
N GLY A 29 -4.77 -1.14 -3.31
CA GLY A 29 -3.57 -1.82 -3.80
C GLY A 29 -3.23 -3.06 -2.96
N LEU A 30 -3.27 -2.91 -1.64
CA LEU A 30 -3.04 -4.01 -0.71
C LEU A 30 -4.09 -5.12 -0.85
N ALA A 31 -5.38 -4.76 -0.97
CA ALA A 31 -6.46 -5.72 -1.20
C ALA A 31 -6.26 -6.49 -2.51
N THR A 32 -5.84 -5.81 -3.58
CA THR A 32 -5.50 -6.44 -4.87
C THR A 32 -4.38 -7.47 -4.72
N ILE A 33 -3.34 -7.14 -3.97
CA ILE A 33 -2.22 -8.06 -3.70
C ILE A 33 -2.70 -9.31 -2.95
N ILE A 34 -3.49 -9.11 -1.89
CA ILE A 34 -4.08 -10.22 -1.11
C ILE A 34 -4.91 -11.11 -2.04
N PHE A 35 -5.73 -10.52 -2.90
CA PHE A 35 -6.53 -11.26 -3.87
C PHE A 35 -5.66 -12.04 -4.86
N GLY A 36 -4.56 -11.46 -5.35
CA GLY A 36 -3.59 -12.15 -6.20
C GLY A 36 -3.01 -13.40 -5.53
N TYR A 37 -2.69 -13.33 -4.23
CA TYR A 37 -2.24 -14.49 -3.45
C TYR A 37 -3.35 -15.52 -3.21
N VAL A 38 -4.59 -15.10 -2.97
CA VAL A 38 -5.73 -16.03 -2.84
C VAL A 38 -5.99 -16.77 -4.15
N VAL A 39 -5.93 -16.07 -5.28
CA VAL A 39 -6.03 -16.64 -6.63
C VAL A 39 -4.89 -17.63 -6.87
N MET A 40 -3.66 -17.30 -6.46
CA MET A 40 -2.52 -18.21 -6.53
C MET A 40 -2.71 -19.47 -5.68
N ALA A 41 -3.23 -19.31 -4.46
CA ALA A 41 -3.46 -20.40 -3.50
C ALA A 41 -4.61 -21.32 -3.91
N SER A 42 -5.60 -20.79 -4.65
CA SER A 42 -6.76 -21.55 -5.11
C SER A 42 -6.50 -22.33 -6.40
N GLY A 43 -5.51 -21.91 -7.19
CA GLY A 43 -5.10 -22.61 -8.41
C GLY A 43 -4.15 -23.76 -8.11
N THR A 44 -4.20 -24.83 -8.91
CA THR A 44 -3.15 -25.86 -8.86
C THR A 44 -1.82 -25.23 -9.29
N VAL A 45 -0.71 -25.66 -8.70
CA VAL A 45 0.62 -25.07 -8.93
C VAL A 45 1.03 -24.97 -10.40
N ASN A 46 0.45 -25.77 -11.29
CA ASN A 46 0.72 -25.80 -12.73
C ASN A 46 -0.40 -25.19 -13.60
N SER A 47 -1.42 -24.58 -12.99
CA SER A 47 -2.48 -23.91 -13.73
C SER A 47 -2.05 -22.52 -14.18
N PHE A 48 -2.54 -22.09 -15.36
CA PHE A 48 -2.36 -20.75 -15.91
C PHE A 48 -2.67 -19.63 -14.90
N GLN A 49 -3.65 -19.87 -14.03
CA GLN A 49 -4.03 -18.95 -12.96
C GLN A 49 -2.88 -18.64 -11.98
N SER A 50 -2.11 -19.66 -11.57
CA SER A 50 -1.02 -19.49 -10.60
C SER A 50 0.29 -19.08 -11.26
N LEU A 51 0.54 -19.52 -12.50
CA LEU A 51 1.77 -19.18 -13.24
C LEU A 51 1.72 -17.82 -13.93
N THR A 52 0.54 -17.32 -14.29
CA THR A 52 0.42 -16.15 -15.15
C THR A 52 -0.51 -15.11 -14.56
N LEU A 53 -1.74 -15.49 -14.20
CA LEU A 53 -2.74 -14.51 -13.74
C LEU A 53 -2.36 -13.89 -12.39
N ALA A 54 -1.97 -14.72 -11.41
CA ALA A 54 -1.58 -14.25 -10.09
C ALA A 54 -0.31 -13.36 -10.13
N PRO A 55 0.81 -13.75 -10.79
CA PRO A 55 1.96 -12.87 -10.92
C PRO A 55 1.65 -11.52 -11.57
N ILE A 56 0.78 -11.49 -12.59
CA ILE A 56 0.35 -10.23 -13.24
C ILE A 56 -0.47 -9.37 -12.28
N MET A 57 -1.43 -9.94 -11.54
CA MET A 57 -2.19 -9.21 -10.52
C MET A 57 -1.27 -8.62 -9.44
N LEU A 58 -0.30 -9.41 -8.95
CA LEU A 58 0.68 -8.97 -7.97
C LEU A 58 1.57 -7.86 -8.52
N PHE A 59 2.02 -7.98 -9.77
CA PHE A 59 2.80 -6.96 -10.46
C PHE A 59 2.05 -5.62 -10.51
N ILE A 60 0.79 -5.64 -10.94
CA ILE A 60 -0.04 -4.42 -11.01
C ILE A 60 -0.25 -3.83 -9.62
N GLY A 61 -0.61 -4.66 -8.63
CA GLY A 61 -0.81 -4.21 -7.26
C GLY A 61 0.45 -3.55 -6.67
N TYR A 62 1.60 -4.19 -6.84
CA TYR A 62 2.85 -3.78 -6.19
C TYR A 62 3.58 -2.66 -6.91
N LEU A 63 3.60 -2.66 -8.25
CA LEU A 63 4.40 -1.71 -9.04
C LEU A 63 3.59 -0.57 -9.64
N ILE A 64 2.26 -0.68 -9.70
CA ILE A 64 1.42 0.37 -10.24
C ILE A 64 0.54 0.97 -9.14
N ILE A 65 -0.31 0.18 -8.50
CA ILE A 65 -1.30 0.72 -7.56
C ILE A 65 -0.65 1.30 -6.31
N ILE A 66 0.27 0.57 -5.66
CA ILE A 66 0.96 1.05 -4.46
C ILE A 66 1.78 2.33 -4.79
N PRO A 67 2.64 2.39 -5.82
CA PRO A 67 3.39 3.61 -6.13
C PRO A 67 2.51 4.78 -6.51
N ILE A 68 1.42 4.56 -7.26
CA ILE A 68 0.45 5.62 -7.56
C ILE A 68 -0.20 6.12 -6.26
N ALA A 69 -0.62 5.22 -5.36
CA ALA A 69 -1.16 5.63 -4.07
C ALA A 69 -0.16 6.46 -3.24
N LEU A 70 1.15 6.15 -3.34
CA LEU A 70 2.21 6.90 -2.66
C LEU A 70 2.50 8.25 -3.32
N ILE A 71 2.56 8.30 -4.66
CA ILE A 71 2.97 9.48 -5.45
C ILE A 71 1.80 10.46 -5.64
N TYR A 72 0.57 9.96 -5.76
CA TYR A 72 -0.61 10.77 -6.04
C TYR A 72 -0.93 11.67 -4.85
N ARG A 73 -0.28 12.81 -4.72
CA ARG A 73 -0.67 13.82 -3.73
C ARG A 73 -1.86 14.58 -4.28
N ASP A 74 -3.01 14.45 -3.62
CA ASP A 74 -4.11 15.42 -3.81
C ASP A 74 -3.52 16.82 -3.68
N LYS A 75 -3.53 17.59 -4.77
CA LYS A 75 -3.34 19.04 -4.65
C LYS A 75 -4.45 19.48 -3.71
N LYS A 76 -4.08 19.99 -2.52
CA LYS A 76 -5.03 20.66 -1.62
C LYS A 76 -5.94 21.50 -2.50
N LYS A 77 -7.24 21.18 -2.49
CA LYS A 77 -8.23 22.11 -3.00
C LYS A 77 -8.30 23.20 -1.94
N GLN A 78 -7.44 24.20 -2.16
CA GLN A 78 -7.25 25.49 -1.47
C GLN A 78 -7.42 25.46 0.06
#